data_AF-A0A3C0CL32-F1
#
_entry.id   AF-A0A3C0CL32-F1
#
_cell.length_a   1.000
_cell.length_b   1.000
_cell.length_c   1.000
_cell.angle_alpha   90.00
_cell.angle_beta   90.00
_cell.angle_gamma   90.00
#
_symmetry.space_group_name_H-M   'P 1'
#
loop_
_entity.id
_entity.type
_entity.pdbx_description
1 polymer ?
#
loop_
_entity_poly.entity_id
_entity_poly.type
_entity_poly.pdbx_seq_one_letter_code
_entity_poly.pdbx_strand_id
1 'polypeptide(L)' 'YLSPHVCDFRERIQVDGAMIPKDALASLAERVCAEAERMRSAGESLAEFEVITALAFLWFSRCRCGAVVLETG' A
#
# COMPACT_ATOMS: atom_id res chain seq x y z
N TYR A 1 -8.93 0.69 -2.78
CA TYR A 1 -8.12 -0.36 -2.14
C TYR A 1 -8.97 -1.62 -2.10
N LEU A 2 -8.44 -2.73 -2.60
CA LEU A 2 -9.15 -4.01 -2.75
C LEU A 2 -8.32 -5.16 -2.14
N SER A 3 -8.99 -6.22 -1.69
CA SER A 3 -8.33 -7.45 -1.24
C SER A 3 -9.27 -8.67 -1.29
N PRO A 4 -8.77 -9.87 -1.66
CA PRO A 4 -7.43 -10.18 -2.15
C PRO A 4 -7.24 -9.73 -3.61
N HIS A 5 -6.02 -9.88 -4.13
CA HIS A 5 -5.80 -9.84 -5.59
C HIS A 5 -5.97 -11.25 -6.17
N VAL A 6 -6.26 -11.34 -7.47
CA VAL A 6 -6.42 -12.62 -8.17
C VAL A 6 -5.16 -12.98 -8.99
N CYS A 7 -4.67 -12.05 -9.81
CA CYS A 7 -3.58 -12.33 -10.76
C CYS A 7 -2.34 -11.45 -10.54
N ASP A 8 -2.53 -10.17 -10.22
CA ASP A 8 -1.48 -9.20 -10.00
C ASP A 8 -1.72 -8.47 -8.68
N PHE A 9 -0.69 -8.45 -7.81
CA PHE A 9 -0.74 -7.73 -6.53
C PHE A 9 -1.25 -6.28 -6.66
N ARG A 10 -0.92 -5.62 -7.77
CA ARG A 10 -1.28 -4.22 -8.04
C ARG A 10 -2.78 -4.01 -8.20
N GLU A 11 -3.57 -5.07 -8.41
CA GLU A 11 -5.03 -5.02 -8.39
C GLU A 11 -5.56 -4.39 -7.08
N ARG A 12 -4.83 -4.58 -5.96
CA ARG A 12 -5.19 -4.03 -4.65
C ARG A 12 -5.18 -2.50 -4.60
N ILE A 13 -4.41 -1.84 -5.46
CA ILE A 13 -4.12 -0.40 -5.38
C ILE A 13 -4.33 0.24 -6.75
N GLN A 14 -5.45 0.93 -6.90
CA GLN A 14 -5.86 1.58 -8.14
C GLN A 14 -6.23 3.04 -7.91
N VAL A 15 -5.96 3.89 -8.89
CA VAL A 15 -6.43 5.28 -8.97
C VAL A 15 -7.11 5.44 -10.32
N ASP A 16 -8.35 5.93 -10.31
CA ASP A 16 -9.19 6.06 -11.51
C ASP A 16 -9.25 4.77 -12.37
N GLY A 17 -9.28 3.60 -11.71
CA GLY A 17 -9.31 2.28 -12.34
C GLY A 17 -7.96 1.79 -12.90
N ALA A 18 -6.91 2.62 -12.87
CA ALA A 18 -5.57 2.23 -13.27
C ALA A 18 -4.78 1.67 -12.07
N MET A 19 -4.20 0.49 -12.25
CA MET A 19 -3.29 -0.11 -11.26
C MET A 19 -2.07 0.78 -11.01
N ILE A 20 -1.58 0.79 -9.77
CA ILE A 20 -0.32 1.44 -9.42
C ILE A 20 0.82 1.00 -10.37
N PRO A 21 1.65 1.92 -10.89
CA PRO A 21 2.83 1.57 -11.67
C PRO A 21 3.83 0.72 -10.86
N LYS A 22 4.55 -0.21 -11.52
CA LYS A 22 5.45 -1.17 -10.84
C LYS A 22 6.59 -0.47 -10.11
N ASP A 23 7.16 0.54 -10.73
CA ASP A 23 8.18 1.45 -10.22
C ASP A 23 7.68 2.27 -9.03
N ALA A 24 6.45 2.82 -9.11
CA ALA A 24 5.83 3.51 -7.99
C ALA A 24 5.59 2.56 -6.80
N LEU A 25 5.10 1.35 -7.06
CA LEU A 25 4.92 0.31 -6.05
C LEU A 25 6.25 -0.05 -5.39
N ALA A 26 7.30 -0.31 -6.18
CA ALA A 26 8.62 -0.68 -5.65
C ALA A 26 9.20 0.43 -4.76
N SER A 27 9.16 1.68 -5.22
CA SER A 27 9.66 2.83 -4.45
C SER A 27 8.89 3.05 -3.15
N LEU A 28 7.57 2.87 -3.17
CA LEU A 28 6.76 2.99 -1.96
C LEU A 28 6.95 1.81 -1.01
N ALA A 29 7.07 0.59 -1.53
CA ALA A 29 7.34 -0.60 -0.74
C ALA A 29 8.67 -0.47 0.00
N GLU A 30 9.73 -0.04 -0.69
CA GLU A 30 11.04 0.20 -0.07
C GLU A 30 10.91 1.18 1.12
N ARG A 31 10.21 2.30 0.91
CA ARG A 31 10.01 3.31 1.95
C ARG A 31 9.21 2.77 3.15
N VAL A 32 8.09 2.10 2.91
CA VAL A 32 7.20 1.64 3.98
C VAL A 32 7.80 0.45 4.72
N CYS A 33 8.46 -0.48 4.02
CA CYS A 33 9.17 -1.59 4.65
C CYS A 33 10.35 -1.11 5.52
N ALA A 34 11.07 -0.06 5.10
CA ALA A 34 12.10 0.54 5.93
C ALA A 34 11.53 1.07 7.26
N GLU A 35 10.35 1.68 7.24
CA GLU A 35 9.69 2.15 8.47
C GLU A 35 9.18 0.98 9.32
N ALA A 36 8.58 -0.04 8.69
CA ALA A 36 8.17 -1.26 9.39
C ALA A 36 9.37 -1.95 10.09
N GLU A 37 10.56 -1.92 9.49
CA GLU A 37 11.78 -2.46 10.10
C GLU A 37 12.27 -1.61 11.28
N ARG A 38 12.12 -0.28 11.22
CA ARG A 38 12.40 0.60 12.37
C ARG A 38 11.46 0.28 13.53
N MET A 39 10.17 0.09 13.26
CA MET A 39 9.17 -0.29 14.27
C MET A 39 9.47 -1.67 14.85
N ARG A 40 9.84 -2.65 14.01
CA ARG A 40 10.31 -3.98 14.43
C ARG A 40 11.48 -3.89 15.39
N SER A 41 12.47 -3.04 15.07
CA SER A 41 13.64 -2.80 15.93
C SER A 41 13.28 -2.14 17.26
N ALA A 42 12.15 -1.43 17.34
CA ALA A 42 11.60 -0.86 18.56
C ALA A 42 10.69 -1.83 19.35
N GLY A 43 10.50 -3.06 18.87
CA GLY A 43 9.69 -4.09 19.52
C GLY A 43 8.25 -4.19 19.02
N GLU A 44 7.88 -3.45 17.97
CA GLU A 44 6.55 -3.47 17.35
C GLU A 44 6.55 -4.30 16.06
N SER A 45 5.70 -5.31 15.94
CA SER A 45 5.59 -6.10 14.71
C SER A 45 4.31 -5.75 13.97
N LEU A 46 4.43 -5.37 12.70
CA LEU A 46 3.30 -5.16 11.81
C LEU A 46 2.97 -6.43 11.03
N ALA A 47 1.68 -6.68 10.83
CA ALA A 47 1.18 -7.65 9.88
C ALA A 47 1.37 -7.14 8.44
N GLU A 48 1.47 -8.06 7.48
CA GLU A 48 1.58 -7.72 6.06
C GLU A 48 0.44 -6.80 5.59
N PHE A 49 -0.79 -7.06 6.05
CA PHE A 49 -1.95 -6.24 5.70
C PHE A 49 -1.80 -4.78 6.16
N GLU A 50 -1.19 -4.53 7.32
CA GLU A 50 -0.96 -3.17 7.84
C GLU A 50 0.05 -2.43 6.96
N VAL A 51 1.14 -3.09 6.57
CA VAL A 51 2.17 -2.54 5.67
C VAL A 51 1.59 -2.22 4.30
N ILE A 52 0.80 -3.13 3.71
CA ILE A 52 0.16 -2.91 2.40
C ILE A 52 -0.87 -1.77 2.47
N THR A 53 -1.66 -1.72 3.55
CA THR A 53 -2.65 -0.66 3.75
C THR A 53 -1.98 0.70 3.89
N ALA A 54 -0.89 0.80 4.65
CA ALA A 54 -0.10 2.01 4.79
C ALA A 54 0.50 2.47 3.44
N LEU A 55 1.00 1.53 2.64
CA LEU A 55 1.48 1.79 1.29
C LEU A 55 0.38 2.35 0.39
N ALA A 56 -0.81 1.74 0.41
CA ALA A 56 -1.95 2.20 -0.37
C ALA A 56 -2.36 3.63 0.03
N PHE A 57 -2.45 3.93 1.33
CA PHE A 57 -2.72 5.29 1.81
C PHE A 57 -1.68 6.31 1.34
N LEU A 58 -0.40 5.95 1.41
CA LEU A 58 0.67 6.83 0.93
C LEU A 58 0.56 7.10 -0.58
N TRP A 59 0.19 6.09 -1.37
CA TRP A 59 -0.06 6.25 -2.80
C TRP A 59 -1.23 7.20 -3.08
N PHE A 60 -2.39 6.96 -2.46
CA PHE A 60 -3.58 7.81 -2.67
C PHE A 60 -3.33 9.27 -2.26
N SER A 61 -2.59 9.47 -1.17
CA SER A 61 -2.15 10.80 -0.74
C SER A 61 -1.27 11.50 -1.78
N ARG A 62 -0.30 10.79 -2.38
CA ARG A 62 0.56 11.32 -3.45
C ARG A 62 -0.22 11.66 -4.73
N CYS A 63 -1.21 10.83 -5.07
CA CYS A 63 -2.11 11.07 -6.20
C CYS A 63 -3.12 12.20 -5.94
N ARG A 64 -3.21 12.71 -4.71
CA ARG A 64 -4.17 13.74 -4.29
C ARG A 64 -5.61 13.34 -4.62
N CYS A 65 -5.96 12.08 -4.36
CA CYS A 65 -7.31 11.57 -4.58
C CYS A 65 -8.32 12.40 -3.77
N GLY A 66 -9.38 12.89 -4.42
CA GLY A 66 -10.45 13.64 -3.73
C GLY A 66 -11.31 12.76 -2.82
N ALA A 67 -11.43 11.48 -3.15
CA ALA A 67 -12.03 10.45 -2.33
C ALA A 67 -11.31 9.11 -2.57
N VAL A 68 -11.37 8.21 -1.59
CA VAL A 68 -10.79 6.85 -1.69
C VAL A 68 -11.84 5.85 -1.21
N VAL A 69 -12.06 4.79 -1.99
CA VAL A 69 -12.87 3.64 -1.58
C VAL A 69 -11.94 2.59 -0.97
N LEU A 70 -12.24 2.17 0.25
CA LEU A 70 -11.48 1.18 1.01
C LEU A 70 -12.36 -0.04 1.28
N GLU A 71 -12.03 -1.17 0.67
CA GLU A 71 -12.60 -2.46 1.06
C GLU A 71 -11.98 -2.91 2.39
N THR A 72 -12.81 -3.42 3.30
CA THR A 72 -12.34 -4.05 4.55
C THR A 72 -11.78 -5.44 4.24
N GLY A 73 -10.55 -5.68 4.68
CA GLY A 73 -9.89 -6.99 4.61
C GLY A 73 -10.15 -7.88 5.83
#